data_AF-A0A9D8P733-F1
#
_entry.id   AF-A0A9D8P733-F1
#
_cell.length_a   1.000
_cell.length_b   1.000
_cell.length_c   1.000
_cell.angle_alpha   90.00
_cell.angle_beta   90.00
_cell.angle_gamma   90.00
#
_symmetry.space_group_name_H-M   'P 1'
#
loop_
_entity.id
_entity.type
_entity.pdbx_description
1 polymer ?
#
loop_
_entity_poly.entity_id
_entity_poly.type
_entity_poly.pdbx_seq_one_letter_code
_entity_poly.pdbx_strand_id
1 'polypeptide(L)'
;MTESTHQSTPDHCPRWATELIIRIRDLEVQLGNIRPDNSEAWQVKHVTDVFSRLEDPDSSAVFADLVESLFVKVSRGLKDEGFASDEIATFINSRIPSGKLSYCNRSEVEAAIADS
;
A
#
# COMPACT_ATOMS: atom_id res chain seq x y z
N MET A 1 -27.42 9.72 -23.20
CA MET A 1 -26.67 8.73 -22.42
C MET A 1 -25.46 9.46 -21.87
N THR A 2 -25.51 9.90 -20.62
CA THR A 2 -24.39 10.60 -19.97
C THR A 2 -23.53 9.53 -19.30
N GLU A 3 -22.36 9.27 -19.88
CA GLU A 3 -21.27 8.59 -19.19
C GLU A 3 -20.95 9.36 -17.90
N SER A 4 -21.26 8.77 -16.76
CA SER A 4 -20.76 9.23 -15.47
C SER A 4 -19.27 8.89 -15.42
N THR A 5 -18.44 9.83 -15.86
CA THR A 5 -17.00 9.79 -15.61
C THR A 5 -16.82 9.89 -14.10
N HIS A 6 -16.54 8.77 -13.43
CA HIS A 6 -16.05 8.81 -12.05
C HIS A 6 -14.74 9.60 -12.07
N GLN A 7 -14.78 10.85 -11.60
CA GLN A 7 -13.57 11.59 -11.26
C GLN A 7 -13.06 11.01 -9.94
N SER A 8 -12.15 10.04 -10.02
CA SER A 8 -11.51 9.44 -8.85
C SER A 8 -10.51 10.42 -8.25
N THR A 9 -10.97 11.25 -7.33
CA THR A 9 -10.11 11.95 -6.38
C THR A 9 -9.64 10.98 -5.28
N PRO A 10 -8.49 11.21 -4.64
CA PRO A 10 -7.97 10.35 -3.56
C PRO A 10 -8.94 10.13 -2.38
N ASP A 11 -9.96 10.99 -2.26
CA ASP A 11 -11.04 10.96 -1.27
C ASP A 11 -12.12 9.91 -1.53
N HIS A 12 -12.16 9.29 -2.72
CA HIS A 12 -13.16 8.27 -3.06
C HIS A 12 -12.72 6.83 -2.80
N CYS A 13 -11.52 6.60 -2.25
CA CYS A 13 -11.07 5.25 -1.91
C CYS A 13 -11.97 4.65 -0.81
N PRO A 14 -12.56 3.46 -1.01
CA PRO A 14 -13.34 2.76 0.01
C PRO A 14 -12.59 2.64 1.33
N ARG A 15 -13.32 2.75 2.44
CA ARG A 15 -12.72 2.72 3.79
C ARG A 15 -11.92 1.44 4.05
N TRP A 16 -12.47 0.29 3.65
CA TRP A 16 -11.79 -1.00 3.82
C TRP A 16 -10.46 -1.05 3.05
N ALA A 17 -10.42 -0.48 1.83
CA ALA A 17 -9.22 -0.43 1.02
C ALA A 17 -8.19 0.52 1.64
N THR A 18 -8.64 1.67 2.13
CA THR A 18 -7.79 2.61 2.87
C THR A 18 -7.14 1.94 4.09
N GLU A 19 -7.90 1.18 4.88
CA GLU A 19 -7.38 0.48 6.06
C GLU A 19 -6.31 -0.57 5.68
N LEU A 20 -6.48 -1.28 4.57
CA LEU A 20 -5.47 -2.23 4.08
C LEU A 20 -4.23 -1.53 3.53
N ILE A 21 -4.38 -0.42 2.79
CA ILE A 21 -3.24 0.36 2.27
C ILE A 21 -2.41 0.94 3.41
N ILE A 22 -3.05 1.40 4.49
CA ILE A 22 -2.35 1.84 5.71
C ILE A 22 -1.56 0.68 6.31
N ARG A 23 -2.12 -0.53 6.34
CA ARG A 23 -1.42 -1.71 6.85
C ARG A 23 -0.20 -2.09 6.00
N ILE A 24 -0.33 -2.01 4.66
CA ILE A 24 0.80 -2.20 3.74
C ILE A 24 1.90 -1.20 4.07
N ARG A 25 1.56 0.09 4.18
CA ARG A 25 2.51 1.14 4.56
C ARG A 25 3.24 0.81 5.86
N ASP A 26 2.50 0.43 6.91
CA ASP A 26 3.11 0.19 8.22
C ASP A 26 4.06 -1.02 8.17
N LEU A 27 3.74 -2.07 7.41
CA LEU A 27 4.63 -3.20 7.18
C LEU A 27 5.87 -2.82 6.36
N GLU A 28 5.70 -2.01 5.32
CA GLU A 28 6.80 -1.52 4.48
C GLU A 28 7.76 -0.62 5.26
N VAL A 29 7.25 0.15 6.24
CA VAL A 29 8.07 0.89 7.21
C VAL A 29 8.83 -0.07 8.12
N GLN A 30 8.18 -1.15 8.60
CA GLN A 30 8.83 -2.17 9.44
C GLN A 30 9.93 -2.91 8.67
N LEU A 31 9.70 -3.25 7.41
CA LEU A 31 10.70 -3.83 6.51
C LEU A 31 11.83 -2.86 6.16
N GLY A 32 11.67 -1.57 6.43
CA GLY A 32 12.65 -0.54 6.11
C GLY A 32 12.67 -0.08 4.66
N ASN A 33 11.68 -0.50 3.85
CA ASN A 33 11.57 -0.17 2.44
C ASN A 33 11.12 1.28 2.21
N ILE A 34 10.35 1.83 3.15
CA ILE A 34 9.93 3.24 3.16
C ILE A 34 10.28 3.90 4.48
N ARG A 35 10.63 5.19 4.38
CA ARG A 35 10.88 6.00 5.57
C ARG A 35 9.54 6.46 6.15
N PRO A 36 9.34 6.36 7.48
CA PRO A 36 8.20 7.02 8.10
C PRO A 36 8.28 8.51 7.79
N ASP A 37 7.15 9.12 7.43
CA ASP A 37 7.11 10.56 7.26
C ASP A 37 7.44 11.20 8.62
N ASN A 38 8.38 12.15 8.63
CA ASN A 38 8.97 12.70 9.85
C ASN A 38 7.98 13.55 10.69
N SER A 39 6.69 13.50 10.40
CA SER A 39 5.63 14.31 11.01
C SER A 39 5.23 13.82 12.41
N GLU A 40 5.57 12.58 12.79
CA GLU A 40 5.25 12.05 14.12
C GLU A 40 6.47 11.41 14.80
N ALA A 41 7.15 12.19 15.64
CA ALA A 41 8.34 11.79 16.39
C ALA A 41 8.18 10.53 17.27
N TRP A 42 6.94 10.10 17.57
CA TRP A 42 6.67 8.86 18.30
C TRP A 42 6.84 7.60 17.44
N GLN A 43 6.69 7.70 16.11
CA GLN A 43 6.89 6.59 15.19
C GLN A 43 8.37 6.24 15.04
N VAL A 44 9.28 7.22 15.10
CA VAL A 44 10.74 6.98 15.05
C VAL A 44 11.19 6.07 16.19
N LYS A 45 10.63 6.24 17.40
CA LYS A 45 10.99 5.41 18.55
C LYS A 45 10.46 3.97 18.40
N HIS A 46 9.25 3.82 17.85
CA HIS A 46 8.66 2.50 17.63
C HIS A 46 9.33 1.75 16.47
N VAL A 47 9.67 2.44 15.39
CA VAL A 47 10.47 1.92 14.27
C VAL A 47 11.85 1.49 14.76
N THR A 48 12.52 2.28 15.59
CA THR A 48 13.82 1.89 16.17
C THR A 48 13.73 0.63 17.05
N ASP A 49 12.67 0.49 17.85
CA ASP A 49 12.40 -0.71 18.68
C ASP A 49 12.01 -1.93 17.85
N VAL A 50 11.37 -1.75 16.70
CA VAL A 50 11.01 -2.82 15.77
C VAL A 50 12.21 -3.26 14.93
N PHE A 51 13.02 -2.32 14.43
CA PHE A 51 14.28 -2.61 13.72
C PHE A 51 15.27 -3.40 14.58
N SER A 52 15.35 -3.12 15.88
CA SER A 52 16.18 -3.87 16.81
C SER A 52 15.61 -5.25 17.20
N ARG A 53 14.35 -5.53 16.87
CA ARG A 53 13.74 -6.87 16.99
C ARG A 53 13.72 -7.66 15.66
N LEU A 54 14.00 -6.99 14.54
CA LEU A 54 13.98 -7.53 13.17
C LEU A 54 15.32 -8.10 12.69
N GLU A 55 16.33 -8.23 13.56
CA GLU A 55 17.52 -9.05 13.27
C GLU A 55 17.21 -10.56 13.13
N ASP A 56 15.93 -10.94 13.15
CA ASP A 56 15.44 -12.27 12.80
C ASP A 56 14.99 -12.33 11.31
N PRO A 57 15.78 -12.94 10.42
CA PRO A 57 15.48 -13.02 9.00
C PRO A 57 14.16 -13.75 8.68
N ASP A 58 13.70 -14.65 9.56
CA ASP A 58 12.44 -15.36 9.37
C ASP A 58 11.23 -14.43 9.48
N SER A 59 11.31 -13.39 10.32
CA SER A 59 10.23 -12.40 10.49
C SER A 59 10.12 -11.47 9.27
N SER A 60 11.23 -11.14 8.62
CA SER A 60 11.23 -10.28 7.42
C SER A 60 10.57 -10.96 6.22
N ALA A 61 10.77 -12.27 6.05
CA ALA A 61 10.14 -13.02 4.96
C ALA A 61 8.61 -13.04 5.13
N VAL A 62 8.13 -13.32 6.35
CA VAL A 62 6.69 -13.33 6.66
C VAL A 62 6.03 -11.97 6.41
N PHE A 63 6.71 -10.87 6.72
CA PHE A 63 6.18 -9.53 6.47
C PHE A 63 6.15 -9.19 4.97
N ALA A 64 7.15 -9.61 4.19
CA ALA A 64 7.15 -9.43 2.74
C ALA A 64 5.98 -10.18 2.07
N ASP A 65 5.78 -11.46 2.44
CA ASP A 65 4.66 -12.26 1.94
C ASP A 65 3.30 -11.64 2.32
N LEU A 66 3.21 -11.08 3.53
CA LEU A 66 2.00 -10.40 3.99
C LEU A 66 1.73 -9.11 3.21
N VAL A 67 2.76 -8.31 2.94
CA VAL A 67 2.67 -7.10 2.10
C VAL A 67 2.13 -7.46 0.72
N GLU A 68 2.71 -8.47 0.08
CA GLU A 68 2.28 -8.94 -1.23
C GLU A 68 0.82 -9.42 -1.22
N SER A 69 0.46 -10.24 -0.23
CA SER A 69 -0.92 -10.72 -0.05
C SER A 69 -1.93 -9.57 0.11
N LEU A 70 -1.59 -8.55 0.91
CA LEU A 70 -2.43 -7.38 1.11
C LEU A 70 -2.53 -6.53 -0.17
N PHE A 71 -1.43 -6.37 -0.91
CA PHE A 71 -1.39 -5.64 -2.17
C PHE A 71 -2.29 -6.29 -3.22
N VAL A 72 -2.23 -7.63 -3.36
CA VAL A 72 -3.13 -8.41 -4.23
C VAL A 72 -4.58 -8.24 -3.80
N LYS A 73 -4.85 -8.37 -2.49
CA LYS A 73 -6.21 -8.28 -1.95
C LYS A 73 -6.84 -6.90 -2.20
N VAL A 74 -6.09 -5.82 -2.00
CA VAL A 74 -6.62 -4.47 -2.22
C VAL A 74 -6.82 -4.18 -3.70
N SER A 75 -5.86 -4.61 -4.55
CA SER A 75 -5.94 -4.42 -6.00
C SER A 75 -7.16 -5.11 -6.59
N ARG A 76 -7.46 -6.34 -6.14
CA ARG A 76 -8.65 -7.08 -6.57
C ARG A 76 -9.94 -6.52 -6.03
N GLY A 77 -10.03 -6.27 -4.72
CA GLY A 77 -11.28 -5.75 -4.16
C GLY A 77 -11.68 -4.42 -4.79
N LEU A 78 -10.72 -3.55 -5.11
CA LEU A 78 -10.99 -2.32 -5.87
C LEU A 78 -11.34 -2.61 -7.34
N LYS A 79 -10.71 -3.61 -7.96
CA LYS A 79 -11.06 -4.01 -9.33
C LYS A 79 -12.50 -4.53 -9.41
N ASP A 80 -12.92 -5.33 -8.44
CA ASP A 80 -14.28 -5.88 -8.33
C ASP A 80 -15.34 -4.80 -8.08
N GLU A 81 -14.96 -3.71 -7.40
CA GLU A 81 -15.80 -2.51 -7.25
C GLU A 81 -15.84 -1.63 -8.51
N GLY A 82 -15.08 -1.96 -9.56
CA GLY A 82 -15.11 -1.29 -10.85
C GLY A 82 -14.06 -0.19 -11.04
N PHE A 83 -13.09 -0.06 -10.14
CA PHE A 83 -12.00 0.90 -10.30
C PHE A 83 -10.99 0.45 -11.38
N ALA A 84 -10.44 1.42 -12.11
CA ALA A 84 -9.39 1.18 -13.08
C ALA A 84 -8.01 1.04 -12.40
N SER A 85 -7.09 0.32 -13.04
CA SER A 85 -5.79 -0.02 -12.44
C SER A 85 -4.91 1.20 -12.13
N ASP A 86 -5.05 2.28 -12.90
CA ASP A 86 -4.43 3.58 -12.66
C ASP A 86 -5.05 4.33 -11.46
N GLU A 87 -6.36 4.22 -11.26
CA GLU A 87 -7.04 4.76 -10.08
C GLU A 87 -6.61 4.00 -8.82
N ILE A 88 -6.51 2.67 -8.90
CA ILE A 88 -6.01 1.83 -7.81
C ILE A 88 -4.57 2.22 -7.44
N ALA A 89 -3.68 2.35 -8.42
CA ALA A 89 -2.32 2.82 -8.18
C ALA A 89 -2.31 4.22 -7.54
N THR A 90 -3.20 5.12 -7.97
CA THR A 90 -3.33 6.45 -7.37
C THR A 90 -3.76 6.38 -5.91
N PHE A 91 -4.71 5.52 -5.55
CA PHE A 91 -5.13 5.33 -4.16
C PHE A 91 -3.99 4.80 -3.28
N ILE A 92 -3.25 3.80 -3.75
CA ILE A 92 -2.12 3.22 -3.01
C ILE A 92 -1.02 4.27 -2.82
N ASN A 93 -0.58 4.92 -3.90
CA ASN A 93 0.48 5.93 -3.86
C ASN A 93 0.12 7.17 -3.04
N SER A 94 -1.15 7.54 -2.97
CA SER A 94 -1.59 8.68 -2.14
C SER A 94 -1.39 8.47 -0.64
N ARG A 95 -1.22 7.20 -0.21
CA ARG A 95 -1.18 6.80 1.21
C ARG A 95 0.14 6.15 1.60
N ILE A 96 0.93 5.67 0.63
CA ILE A 96 2.26 5.09 0.85
C ILE A 96 3.33 6.07 0.36
N PRO A 97 3.98 6.83 1.27
CA PRO A 97 5.03 7.77 0.88
C PRO A 97 6.34 7.02 0.59
N SER A 98 6.70 6.87 -0.69
CA SER A 98 7.96 6.27 -1.17
C SER A 98 9.01 7.31 -1.61
N GLY A 99 8.87 8.56 -1.14
CA GLY A 99 9.81 9.64 -1.46
C GLY A 99 9.56 10.23 -2.85
N LYS A 100 10.57 10.17 -3.75
CA LYS A 100 10.49 10.78 -5.10
C LYS A 100 9.83 9.89 -6.15
N LEU A 101 9.74 8.59 -5.90
CA LEU A 101 9.13 7.62 -6.80
C LEU A 101 7.79 7.19 -6.23
N SER A 102 6.85 6.84 -7.10
CA SER A 102 5.61 6.16 -6.69
C SER A 102 5.94 4.78 -6.13
N TYR A 103 5.17 4.34 -5.15
CA TYR A 103 5.30 3.02 -4.52
C TYR A 103 4.99 1.91 -5.52
N CYS A 104 3.91 2.08 -6.28
CA CYS A 104 3.53 1.15 -7.34
C CYS A 104 3.05 1.89 -8.60
N ASN A 105 3.00 1.19 -9.72
CA ASN A 105 2.48 1.68 -10.98
C ASN A 105 1.34 0.80 -11.49
N ARG A 106 0.71 1.23 -12.60
CA ARG A 106 -0.41 0.52 -13.23
C ARG A 106 -0.09 -0.93 -13.57
N SER A 107 1.09 -1.20 -14.12
CA SER A 107 1.48 -2.54 -14.55
C SER A 107 1.64 -3.50 -13.36
N GLU A 108 2.12 -3.00 -12.22
CA GLU A 108 2.23 -3.78 -10.97
C GLU A 108 0.85 -4.14 -10.42
N VAL A 109 -0.11 -3.21 -10.48
CA VAL A 109 -1.51 -3.48 -10.11
C VAL A 109 -2.13 -4.51 -11.06
N GLU A 110 -1.91 -4.40 -12.37
CA GLU A 110 -2.42 -5.36 -13.36
C GLU A 110 -1.83 -6.77 -13.15
N ALA A 111 -0.53 -6.87 -12.83
CA ALA A 111 0.12 -8.13 -12.50
C ALA A 111 -0.51 -8.76 -11.24
N ALA A 112 -0.69 -7.98 -10.17
CA ALA A 112 -1.30 -8.46 -8.93
C ALA A 112 -2.75 -8.94 -9.11
N ILE A 113 -3.49 -8.33 -10.05
CA ILE A 113 -4.83 -8.80 -10.39
C ILE A 113 -4.76 -10.14 -11.14
N ALA A 114 -3.85 -10.27 -12.10
CA ALA A 114 -3.73 -11.43 -13.00
C ALA A 114 -3.16 -12.70 -12.35
N ASP A 115 -2.40 -12.59 -11.26
CA ASP A 115 -1.65 -13.70 -10.66
C ASP A 115 -2.46 -14.60 -9.69
N SER A 116 -3.77 -14.81 -9.94
CA SER A 116 -4.52 -15.91 -9.26
C SER A 116 -5.65 -16.48 -10.07
#